data_AF-A0A8H5SD88-F1
#
_entry.id   AF-A0A8H5SD88-F1
#
_cell.length_a   1.000
_cell.length_b   1.000
_cell.length_c   1.000
_cell.angle_alpha   90.00
_cell.angle_beta   90.00
_cell.angle_gamma   90.00
#
_symmetry.space_group_name_H-M   'P 1'
#
loop_
_entity.id
_entity.type
_entity.pdbx_description
1 polymer ?
#
loop_
_entity_poly.entity_id
_entity_poly.type
_entity_poly.pdbx_seq_one_letter_code
_entity_poly.pdbx_strand_id
1 'polypeptide(L)'
;MHFATIIATAALAMGVAAEPASKDLPFNVISARIWSSKDCGGDNNNGNLGELTTHRDELNECFKFTDKVKSVSQYEHAKGCKLLLFTDSNCKRGQKTVKDDQCRETSSHFSSYKTVCN
;
A
#
# COMPACT_ATOMS: atom_id res chain seq x y z
N MET A 1 26.20 -48.94 -35.79
CA MET A 1 25.05 -48.38 -35.05
C MET A 1 25.60 -47.73 -33.79
N HIS A 2 25.50 -46.40 -33.65
CA HIS A 2 25.93 -45.68 -32.44
C HIS A 2 24.72 -44.92 -31.91
N PHE A 3 24.22 -45.35 -30.75
CA PHE A 3 23.14 -44.70 -30.03
C PHE A 3 23.77 -43.71 -29.05
N ALA A 4 23.56 -42.41 -29.30
CA ALA A 4 23.90 -41.35 -28.36
C ALA A 4 22.61 -40.93 -27.65
N THR A 5 22.48 -41.32 -26.38
CA THR A 5 21.37 -40.93 -25.51
C THR A 5 21.78 -39.68 -24.73
N ILE A 6 21.18 -38.53 -25.04
CA ILE A 6 21.41 -37.28 -24.29
C ILE A 6 20.27 -37.15 -23.27
N ILE A 7 20.59 -37.27 -21.98
CA ILE A 7 19.65 -36.98 -20.89
C ILE A 7 19.80 -35.50 -20.55
N ALA A 8 18.75 -34.71 -20.82
CA ALA A 8 18.67 -33.31 -20.43
C ALA A 8 18.09 -33.20 -19.01
N THR A 9 18.91 -32.81 -18.04
CA THR A 9 18.47 -32.43 -16.69
C THR A 9 18.04 -30.97 -16.69
N ALA A 10 16.73 -30.72 -16.68
CA ALA A 10 16.18 -29.40 -16.44
C ALA A 10 16.17 -29.12 -14.92
N ALA A 11 17.13 -28.33 -14.45
CA ALA A 11 17.12 -27.79 -13.09
C ALA A 11 16.17 -26.58 -13.03
N LEU A 12 14.96 -26.74 -12.48
CA LEU A 12 14.13 -25.62 -12.06
C LEU A 12 14.64 -25.11 -10.71
N ALA A 13 15.57 -24.16 -10.75
CA ALA A 13 15.86 -23.31 -9.61
C ALA A 13 15.30 -21.92 -9.88
N MET A 14 14.01 -21.72 -9.59
CA MET A 14 13.45 -20.38 -9.38
C MET A 14 13.08 -20.27 -7.90
N GLY A 15 14.09 -20.19 -7.04
CA GLY A 15 13.90 -19.62 -5.72
C GLY A 15 13.82 -18.11 -5.90
N VAL A 16 12.62 -17.54 -5.80
CA VAL A 16 12.49 -16.10 -5.60
C VAL A 16 13.20 -15.80 -4.27
N ALA A 17 14.31 -15.07 -4.34
CA ALA A 17 14.91 -14.51 -3.15
C ALA A 17 13.90 -13.49 -2.62
N ALA A 18 13.13 -13.86 -1.60
CA ALA A 18 12.43 -12.89 -0.78
C ALA A 18 13.51 -12.05 -0.10
N GLU A 19 13.70 -10.82 -0.56
CA GLU A 19 14.63 -9.88 0.06
C GLU A 19 14.27 -9.76 1.55
N PRO A 20 15.26 -9.82 2.46
CA PRO A 20 14.98 -9.67 3.87
C PRO A 20 14.36 -8.29 4.10
N ALA A 21 13.12 -8.26 4.60
CA ALA A 21 12.46 -7.04 5.02
C ALA A 21 13.43 -6.24 5.90
N SER A 22 13.69 -4.98 5.50
CA SER A 22 14.56 -4.04 6.19
C SER A 22 14.38 -4.18 7.71
N LYS A 23 15.42 -4.67 8.40
CA LYS A 23 15.36 -4.95 9.84
C LYS A 23 15.15 -3.69 10.68
N ASP A 24 15.25 -2.50 10.08
CA ASP A 24 15.17 -1.21 10.77
C ASP A 24 13.78 -0.54 10.72
N LEU A 25 12.81 -1.08 9.96
CA LEU A 25 11.45 -0.54 9.95
C LEU A 25 10.59 -1.18 11.05
N PRO A 26 9.76 -0.39 11.77
CA PRO A 26 8.75 -0.94 12.67
C PRO A 26 7.74 -1.80 11.90
N PHE A 27 7.06 -2.73 12.60
CA PHE A 27 6.06 -3.57 11.95
C PHE A 27 4.88 -2.74 11.42
N ASN A 28 4.37 -1.80 12.20
CA ASN A 28 3.41 -0.79 11.73
C ASN A 28 4.18 0.36 11.10
N VAL A 29 3.98 0.56 9.80
CA VAL A 29 4.74 1.53 9.02
C VAL A 29 3.99 2.85 8.86
N ILE A 30 2.67 2.81 8.71
CA ILE A 30 1.82 3.99 8.57
C ILE A 30 0.57 3.79 9.42
N SER A 31 0.17 4.84 10.14
CA SER A 31 -1.12 4.94 10.79
C SER A 31 -1.86 6.14 10.22
N ALA A 32 -3.03 5.87 9.64
CA ALA A 32 -3.91 6.87 9.06
C ALA A 32 -5.36 6.59 9.45
N ARG A 33 -6.22 7.58 9.27
CA ARG A 33 -7.66 7.44 9.40
C ARG A 33 -8.33 7.73 8.07
N ILE A 34 -9.41 7.02 7.79
CA ILE A 34 -10.10 7.07 6.51
C ILE A 34 -11.56 7.44 6.71
N TRP A 35 -12.12 8.20 5.76
CA TRP A 35 -13.49 8.67 5.81
C TRP A 35 -14.18 8.51 4.46
N SER A 36 -15.48 8.25 4.49
CA SER A 36 -16.40 8.27 3.34
C SER A 36 -16.93 9.67 3.01
N SER A 37 -16.74 10.61 3.94
CA SER A 37 -16.94 12.05 3.75
C SER A 37 -15.67 12.69 3.18
N LYS A 38 -15.81 13.90 2.65
CA LYS A 38 -14.67 14.78 2.39
C LYS A 38 -14.25 15.45 3.71
N ASP A 39 -13.18 16.25 3.70
CA ASP A 39 -12.76 17.02 4.89
C ASP A 39 -12.38 16.15 6.12
N CYS A 40 -12.03 14.88 5.93
CA CYS A 40 -11.56 14.01 7.03
C CYS A 40 -12.47 14.02 8.26
N GLY A 41 -13.79 14.05 8.00
CA GLY A 41 -14.81 14.04 9.04
C GLY A 41 -15.22 15.40 9.60
N GLY A 42 -14.51 16.48 9.27
CA GLY A 42 -14.77 17.82 9.81
C GLY A 42 -14.91 17.82 11.34
N ASP A 43 -15.74 18.71 11.87
CA ASP A 43 -15.90 18.90 13.32
C ASP A 43 -16.57 17.72 14.05
N ASN A 44 -17.31 16.87 13.33
CA ASN A 44 -18.15 15.82 13.92
C ASN A 44 -17.70 14.40 13.58
N ASN A 45 -16.49 14.24 13.03
CA ASN A 45 -15.96 12.94 12.57
C ASN A 45 -16.92 12.20 11.62
N ASN A 46 -17.64 12.95 10.78
CA ASN A 46 -18.70 12.42 9.91
C ASN A 46 -18.14 11.42 8.90
N GLY A 47 -18.80 10.28 8.73
CA GLY A 47 -18.40 9.28 7.73
C GLY A 47 -17.06 8.58 8.03
N ASN A 48 -16.62 8.57 9.29
CA ASN A 48 -15.44 7.82 9.73
C ASN A 48 -15.58 6.33 9.38
N LEU A 49 -14.57 5.79 8.69
CA LEU A 49 -14.49 4.39 8.29
C LEU A 49 -13.49 3.61 9.14
N GLY A 50 -12.79 4.27 10.07
CA GLY A 50 -11.82 3.65 10.96
C GLY A 50 -10.37 3.96 10.57
N GLU A 51 -9.47 3.19 11.18
CA GLU A 51 -8.03 3.34 10.99
C GLU A 51 -7.51 2.45 9.86
N LEU A 52 -6.60 3.01 9.09
CA LEU A 52 -5.78 2.33 8.11
C LEU A 52 -4.37 2.24 8.69
N THR A 53 -3.97 1.02 9.04
CA THR A 53 -2.60 0.71 9.42
C THR A 53 -1.97 -0.14 8.34
N THR A 54 -0.77 0.21 7.89
CA THR A 54 -0.03 -0.60 6.90
C THR A 54 1.20 -1.22 7.53
N HIS A 55 1.53 -2.43 7.14
CA HIS A 55 2.60 -3.20 7.75
C HIS A 55 3.88 -3.29 6.89
N ARG A 56 4.99 -3.65 7.52
CA ARG A 56 6.31 -3.73 6.86
C ARG A 56 6.40 -4.85 5.83
N ASP A 57 5.68 -5.94 6.04
CA ASP A 57 5.57 -7.06 5.10
C ASP A 57 4.63 -6.76 3.92
N GLU A 58 3.83 -5.69 4.01
CA GLU A 58 2.92 -5.21 2.96
C GLU A 58 3.54 -4.13 2.07
N LEU A 59 4.82 -3.84 2.27
CA LEU A 59 5.50 -2.79 1.50
C LEU A 59 5.52 -3.13 0.02
N ASN A 60 5.28 -2.10 -0.77
CA ASN A 60 5.18 -2.16 -2.22
C ASN A 60 3.96 -2.93 -2.79
N GLU A 61 3.10 -3.51 -1.95
CA GLU A 61 1.89 -4.20 -2.38
C GLU A 61 0.72 -3.22 -2.59
N CYS A 62 -0.22 -3.60 -3.47
CA CYS A 62 -1.38 -2.78 -3.79
C CYS A 62 -2.63 -3.36 -3.11
N PHE A 63 -3.21 -2.58 -2.20
CA PHE A 63 -4.41 -2.96 -1.46
C PHE A 63 -5.61 -2.17 -1.93
N LYS A 64 -6.77 -2.81 -1.98
CA LYS A 64 -8.03 -2.17 -2.37
C LYS A 64 -8.79 -1.74 -1.14
N PHE A 65 -9.38 -0.55 -1.19
CA PHE A 65 -10.38 -0.18 -0.21
C PHE A 65 -11.66 -0.97 -0.47
N THR A 66 -12.24 -1.53 0.59
CA THR A 66 -13.59 -2.12 0.58
C THR A 66 -14.67 -1.04 0.54
N ASP A 67 -14.37 0.10 1.16
CA ASP A 67 -15.28 1.22 1.33
C ASP A 67 -15.00 2.37 0.35
N LYS A 68 -15.98 3.25 0.17
CA LYS A 68 -15.83 4.45 -0.66
C LYS A 68 -15.08 5.55 0.10
N VAL A 69 -13.77 5.41 0.22
CA VAL A 69 -12.90 6.36 0.93
C VAL A 69 -12.76 7.65 0.13
N LYS A 70 -13.18 8.80 0.68
CA LYS A 70 -13.10 10.11 0.04
C LYS A 70 -12.02 11.02 0.61
N SER A 71 -11.63 10.79 1.86
CA SER A 71 -10.50 11.51 2.46
C SER A 71 -9.74 10.65 3.44
N VAL A 72 -8.46 10.95 3.58
CA VAL A 72 -7.50 10.24 4.42
C VAL A 72 -6.63 11.25 5.15
N SER A 73 -6.38 11.02 6.43
CA SER A 73 -5.44 11.80 7.24
C SER A 73 -4.42 10.86 7.85
N GLN A 74 -3.14 11.12 7.61
CA GLN A 74 -2.02 10.36 8.17
C GLN A 74 -1.47 11.12 9.38
N TYR A 75 -1.24 10.41 10.48
CA TYR A 75 -0.73 10.99 11.72
C TYR A 75 0.60 10.37 12.16
N GLU A 76 0.88 9.12 11.77
CA GLU A 76 2.17 8.48 12.05
C GLU A 76 2.69 7.76 10.80
N HIS A 77 4.00 7.84 10.59
CA HIS A 77 4.69 7.06 9.58
C HIS A 77 6.15 6.78 9.98
N ALA A 78 6.69 5.65 9.56
CA ALA A 78 8.10 5.35 9.69
C ALA A 78 8.94 6.23 8.74
N LYS A 79 10.13 6.64 9.18
CA LYS A 79 11.01 7.51 8.40
C LYS A 79 11.30 6.91 7.01
N GLY A 80 11.14 7.74 5.97
CA GLY A 80 11.36 7.33 4.58
C GLY A 80 10.17 6.62 3.94
N CYS A 81 9.11 6.36 4.69
CA CYS A 81 7.88 5.75 4.20
C CYS A 81 6.78 6.78 3.91
N LYS A 82 5.93 6.49 2.93
CA LYS A 82 4.78 7.33 2.56
C LYS A 82 3.60 6.49 2.07
N LEU A 83 2.40 6.97 2.38
CA LEU A 83 1.15 6.41 1.88
C LEU A 83 0.82 7.00 0.51
N LEU A 84 0.64 6.12 -0.46
CA LEU A 84 0.14 6.46 -1.80
C LEU A 84 -1.31 6.02 -1.91
N LEU A 85 -2.17 6.93 -2.34
CA LEU A 85 -3.60 6.70 -2.59
C LEU A 85 -3.85 6.78 -4.10
N PHE A 86 -4.76 5.95 -4.61
CA PHE A 86 -5.05 5.89 -6.03
C PHE A 86 -6.55 5.90 -6.28
N THR A 87 -6.97 6.48 -7.41
CA THR A 87 -8.38 6.50 -7.82
C THR A 87 -8.77 5.28 -8.64
N ASP A 88 -7.80 4.47 -9.07
CA ASP A 88 -8.05 3.15 -9.67
C ASP A 88 -7.79 2.04 -8.65
N SER A 89 -8.26 0.83 -8.94
CA SER A 89 -8.17 -0.31 -8.02
C SER A 89 -6.85 -1.09 -8.10
N ASN A 90 -5.93 -0.72 -9.00
CA ASN A 90 -4.69 -1.46 -9.27
C ASN A 90 -3.43 -0.64 -8.99
N CYS A 91 -3.54 0.48 -8.27
CA CYS A 91 -2.44 1.38 -7.93
C CYS A 91 -1.64 1.89 -9.16
N LYS A 92 -2.33 2.32 -10.23
CA LYS A 92 -1.66 2.77 -11.49
C LYS A 92 -1.94 4.22 -11.87
N ARG A 93 -3.06 4.79 -11.44
CA ARG A 93 -3.61 6.06 -11.93
C ARG A 93 -4.16 6.90 -10.79
N GLY A 94 -4.16 8.22 -11.00
CA GLY A 94 -4.71 9.16 -10.03
C GLY A 94 -3.99 9.13 -8.68
N GLN A 95 -2.69 8.83 -8.69
CA GLN A 95 -1.87 8.77 -7.48
C GLN A 95 -1.90 10.11 -6.73
N LYS A 96 -2.07 10.02 -5.42
CA LYS A 96 -1.92 11.13 -4.47
C LYS A 96 -1.09 10.66 -3.29
N THR A 97 -0.35 11.58 -2.69
CA THR A 97 0.41 11.32 -1.47
C THR A 97 -0.28 12.03 -0.30
N VAL A 98 -0.31 11.35 0.84
CA VAL A 98 -0.76 11.94 2.11
C VAL A 98 0.45 12.57 2.78
N LYS A 99 0.28 13.81 3.26
CA LYS A 99 1.27 14.49 4.10
C LYS A 99 0.80 14.38 5.53
N ASP A 100 1.72 14.34 6.48
CA ASP A 100 1.37 14.30 7.90
C ASP A 100 0.50 15.48 8.27
N ASP A 101 -0.48 15.21 9.13
CA ASP A 101 -1.44 16.16 9.67
C ASP A 101 -2.24 16.92 8.59
N GLN A 102 -2.25 16.42 7.36
CA GLN A 102 -3.03 16.98 6.26
C GLN A 102 -4.13 16.04 5.81
N CYS A 103 -5.34 16.58 5.76
CA CYS A 103 -6.44 15.91 5.12
C CYS A 103 -6.22 15.84 3.60
N ARG A 104 -6.04 14.63 3.08
CA ARG A 104 -6.00 14.38 1.65
C ARG A 104 -7.37 13.91 1.17
N GLU A 105 -8.03 14.75 0.39
CA GLU A 105 -9.34 14.44 -0.20
C GLU A 105 -9.31 14.21 -1.71
N THR A 106 -10.40 13.65 -2.23
CA THR A 106 -10.68 13.49 -3.65
C THR A 106 -12.12 13.83 -3.99
N SER A 107 -12.39 14.18 -5.25
CA SER A 107 -13.74 14.52 -5.71
C SER A 107 -14.66 13.29 -5.79
N SER A 108 -14.11 12.11 -6.09
CA SER A 108 -14.83 10.83 -6.21
C SER A 108 -14.62 9.95 -4.97
N HIS A 109 -13.66 9.04 -5.02
CA HIS A 109 -13.15 8.20 -3.93
C HIS A 109 -11.78 7.62 -4.34
N PHE A 110 -10.98 7.24 -3.36
CA PHE A 110 -9.80 6.39 -3.54
C PHE A 110 -10.25 4.94 -3.58
N SER A 111 -9.70 4.16 -4.50
CA SER A 111 -10.04 2.75 -4.70
C SER A 111 -8.94 1.80 -4.25
N SER A 112 -7.69 2.27 -4.20
CA SER A 112 -6.57 1.48 -3.69
C SER A 112 -5.52 2.36 -3.03
N TYR A 113 -4.65 1.71 -2.25
CA TYR A 113 -3.52 2.33 -1.60
C TYR A 113 -2.29 1.42 -1.64
N LYS A 114 -1.13 2.03 -1.39
CA LYS A 114 0.18 1.36 -1.36
C LYS A 114 1.12 2.11 -0.44
N THR A 115 1.87 1.40 0.39
CA THR A 115 2.95 1.99 1.17
C THR A 115 4.29 1.76 0.46
N VAL A 116 5.07 2.82 0.34
CA VAL A 116 6.43 2.76 -0.22
C VAL A 116 7.40 3.40 0.75
N CYS A 117 8.56 2.76 0.91
CA CYS A 117 9.68 3.26 1.71
C CYS A 117 10.93 3.36 0.82
N ASN A 118 11.77 4.36 1.09
CA ASN A 118 13.03 4.60 0.38
C ASN A 118 14.25 4.28 1.26
#